data_AF-A0A9R1RMK2-F1
#
_entry.id   AF-A0A9R1RMK2-F1
#
_cell.length_a   1.000
_cell.length_b   1.000
_cell.length_c   1.000
_cell.angle_alpha   90.00
_cell.angle_beta   90.00
_cell.angle_gamma   90.00
#
_symmetry.space_group_name_H-M   'P 1'
#
loop_
_entity.id
_entity.type
_entity.pdbx_description
1 polymer ?
#
loop_
_entity_poly.entity_id
_entity_poly.type
_entity_poly.pdbx_seq_one_letter_code
_entity_poly.pdbx_strand_id
1 'polypeptide(L)'
;MHSLPAQKQEIFDSLQSWARDNLLNLLKPVEKSWQPQDFLPDPSSEGFYDEVKELRERAKEIPDDYFVCLVGDMVTEEALPTYQTMLNTLDGVRDETGASPTAWAVWTRAWTAEENRHGDLLNKYMYLSGRVDMRQIEKTIQYLIGSGMVRTIIYLLRFSV
;
A
#
# COMPACT_ATOMS: atom_id res chain seq x y z
N MET A 1 -19.87 -10.93 -5.68
CA MET A 1 -20.49 -12.25 -5.44
C MET A 1 -20.27 -12.59 -3.98
N HIS A 2 -21.33 -12.54 -3.18
CA HIS A 2 -21.28 -12.84 -1.74
C HIS A 2 -21.42 -14.35 -1.57
N SER A 3 -20.29 -15.05 -1.40
CA SER A 3 -20.27 -16.50 -1.26
C SER A 3 -20.33 -16.96 0.19
N LEU A 4 -20.29 -16.05 1.16
CA LEU A 4 -20.38 -16.38 2.58
C LEU A 4 -21.87 -16.58 2.95
N PRO A 5 -22.27 -17.78 3.45
CA PRO A 5 -23.60 -17.97 3.99
C PRO A 5 -23.85 -16.98 5.13
N ALA A 6 -25.05 -16.40 5.19
CA ALA A 6 -25.40 -15.37 6.19
C ALA A 6 -25.12 -15.81 7.63
N GLN A 7 -25.34 -17.09 7.94
CA GLN A 7 -25.07 -17.66 9.27
C GLN A 7 -23.59 -17.60 9.68
N LYS A 8 -22.66 -17.53 8.72
CA LYS A 8 -21.23 -17.41 9.01
C LYS A 8 -20.80 -15.97 9.32
N GLN A 9 -21.67 -14.97 9.13
CA GLN A 9 -21.39 -13.60 9.53
C GLN A 9 -21.23 -13.48 11.05
N GLU A 10 -22.05 -14.22 11.81
CA GLU A 10 -22.01 -14.25 13.28
C GLU A 10 -20.64 -14.67 13.84
N ILE A 11 -19.85 -15.44 13.06
CA ILE A 11 -18.49 -15.81 13.43
C ILE A 11 -17.61 -14.55 13.56
N PHE A 12 -17.65 -13.65 12.57
CA PHE A 12 -16.84 -12.43 12.56
C PHE A 12 -17.32 -11.42 13.61
N ASP A 13 -18.62 -11.41 13.89
CA ASP A 13 -19.19 -10.61 14.98
C ASP A 13 -18.70 -11.12 16.35
N SER A 14 -18.69 -12.44 16.56
CA SER A 14 -18.19 -13.05 17.80
C SER A 14 -16.68 -12.84 18.01
N LEU A 15 -15.92 -12.64 16.93
CA LEU A 15 -14.47 -12.44 16.96
C LEU A 15 -14.04 -10.98 17.12
N GLN A 16 -14.97 -10.02 17.25
CA GLN A 16 -14.63 -8.59 17.37
C GLN A 16 -13.66 -8.29 18.53
N SER A 17 -13.91 -8.85 19.72
CA SER A 17 -13.03 -8.67 20.88
C SER A 17 -11.67 -9.32 20.65
N TRP A 18 -11.66 -10.53 20.08
CA TRP A 18 -10.40 -11.20 19.73
C TRP A 18 -9.59 -10.35 18.73
N ALA A 19 -10.21 -9.81 17.69
CA ALA A 19 -9.54 -8.96 16.71
C ALA A 19 -9.01 -7.67 17.36
N ARG A 20 -9.78 -7.05 18.26
CA ARG A 20 -9.29 -5.89 19.03
C ARG A 20 -8.03 -6.23 19.83
N ASP A 21 -8.03 -7.36 20.52
CA ASP A 21 -7.00 -7.70 21.50
C ASP A 21 -5.78 -8.41 20.87
N ASN A 22 -5.88 -8.90 19.63
CA ASN A 22 -4.82 -9.68 18.98
C ASN A 22 -4.41 -9.12 17.61
N LEU A 23 -5.36 -8.64 16.81
CA LEU A 23 -5.08 -8.12 15.47
C LEU A 23 -4.65 -6.65 15.53
N LEU A 24 -5.41 -5.79 16.21
CA LEU A 24 -5.09 -4.36 16.26
C LEU A 24 -3.76 -4.06 16.95
N ASN A 25 -3.30 -4.95 17.83
CA ASN A 25 -2.00 -4.84 18.50
C ASN A 25 -0.79 -5.06 17.56
N LEU A 26 -1.02 -5.54 16.33
CA LEU A 26 0.03 -5.65 15.31
C LEU A 26 0.26 -4.34 14.56
N LEU A 27 -0.67 -3.38 14.65
CA LEU A 27 -0.53 -2.05 14.06
C LEU A 27 0.47 -1.23 14.86
N LYS A 28 1.31 -0.46 14.14
CA LYS A 28 2.21 0.48 14.81
C LYS A 28 1.48 1.79 15.07
N PRO A 29 1.59 2.36 16.29
CA PRO A 29 1.12 3.71 16.54
C PRO A 29 1.77 4.70 15.56
N VAL A 30 1.00 5.64 15.02
CA VAL A 30 1.46 6.64 14.03
C VAL A 30 2.73 7.35 14.51
N GLU A 31 2.75 7.78 15.77
CA GLU A 31 3.90 8.47 16.40
C GLU A 31 5.18 7.62 16.49
N LYS A 32 5.09 6.31 16.24
CA LYS A 32 6.21 5.36 16.22
C LYS A 32 6.45 4.76 14.83
N SER A 33 5.64 5.15 13.85
CA SER A 33 5.76 4.70 12.47
C SER A 33 6.74 5.61 11.74
N TRP A 34 7.62 4.99 10.96
CA TRP A 34 8.45 5.72 10.01
C TRP A 34 7.56 6.49 9.02
N GLN A 35 8.05 7.59 8.49
CA GLN A 35 7.40 8.36 7.44
C GLN A 35 8.30 8.42 6.20
N PRO A 36 7.75 8.58 4.98
CA PRO A 36 8.56 8.65 3.76
C PRO A 36 9.71 9.68 3.85
N GLN A 37 9.48 10.79 4.55
CA GLN A 37 10.49 11.84 4.74
C GLN A 37 11.73 11.38 5.51
N ASP A 38 11.64 10.34 6.34
CA ASP A 38 12.78 9.78 7.08
C ASP A 38 13.85 9.20 6.14
N PHE A 39 13.49 8.91 4.88
CA PHE A 39 14.34 8.24 3.88
C PHE A 39 14.54 9.07 2.61
N LEU A 40 14.01 10.29 2.55
CA LEU A 40 14.09 11.17 1.40
C LEU A 40 14.90 12.42 1.73
N PRO A 41 15.53 13.06 0.73
CA PRO A 41 16.15 14.36 0.92
C PRO A 41 15.21 15.36 1.59
N ASP A 42 15.70 16.11 2.58
CA ASP A 42 14.88 17.07 3.31
C ASP A 42 14.72 18.36 2.51
N PRO A 43 13.52 18.68 1.98
CA PRO A 43 13.31 19.88 1.16
C PRO A 43 13.42 21.19 1.93
N SER A 44 13.44 21.15 3.27
CA SER A 44 13.63 22.32 4.13
C SER A 44 15.09 22.57 4.53
N SER A 45 15.97 21.59 4.27
CA SER A 45 17.40 21.67 4.55
C SER A 45 18.14 22.53 3.52
N GLU A 46 19.13 23.31 3.95
CA GLU A 46 20.07 23.98 3.04
C GLU A 46 20.84 22.99 2.15
N GLY A 47 20.98 21.74 2.61
CA GLY A 47 21.64 20.64 1.91
C GLY A 47 20.76 19.87 0.90
N PHE A 48 19.50 20.25 0.72
CA PHE A 48 18.53 19.51 -0.12
C PHE A 48 19.09 19.15 -1.50
N TYR A 49 19.69 20.11 -2.20
CA TYR A 49 20.20 19.89 -3.55
C TYR A 49 21.40 18.94 -3.60
N ASP A 50 22.24 18.95 -2.57
CA ASP A 50 23.37 18.03 -2.46
C ASP A 50 22.90 16.61 -2.16
N GLU A 51 21.93 16.44 -1.27
CA GLU A 51 21.29 15.16 -0.97
C GLU A 51 20.59 14.56 -2.20
N VAL A 52 19.86 15.38 -2.98
CA VAL A 52 19.26 14.95 -4.25
C VAL A 52 20.33 14.55 -5.26
N LYS A 53 21.43 15.31 -5.35
CA LYS A 53 22.55 14.97 -6.24
C LYS A 53 23.17 13.63 -5.86
N GLU A 54 23.43 13.39 -4.58
CA GLU A 54 23.99 12.13 -4.08
C GLU A 54 23.05 10.94 -4.36
N LEU A 55 21.74 11.11 -4.15
CA LEU A 55 20.73 10.10 -4.51
C LEU A 55 20.84 9.74 -5.99
N ARG A 56 20.93 10.73 -6.88
CA ARG A 56 21.03 10.54 -8.32
C ARG A 56 22.34 9.88 -8.75
N GLU A 57 23.46 10.24 -8.12
CA GLU A 57 24.75 9.59 -8.42
C GLU A 57 24.70 8.09 -8.09
N ARG A 58 24.19 7.72 -6.91
CA ARG A 58 23.99 6.30 -6.55
C ARG A 58 23.02 5.59 -7.49
N ALA A 59 21.93 6.26 -7.87
CA ALA A 59 20.93 5.69 -8.78
C ALA A 59 21.47 5.38 -10.19
N LYS A 60 22.57 6.02 -10.63
CA LYS A 60 23.23 5.68 -11.92
C LYS A 60 23.92 4.32 -11.90
N GLU A 61 24.31 3.83 -10.72
CA GLU A 61 25.01 2.55 -10.55
C GLU A 61 24.03 1.37 -10.43
N ILE A 62 22.73 1.65 -10.34
CA ILE A 62 21.68 0.64 -10.28
C ILE A 62 21.25 0.26 -11.71
N PRO A 63 21.27 -1.02 -12.09
CA PRO A 63 20.95 -1.45 -13.45
C PRO A 63 19.46 -1.27 -13.78
N ASP A 64 19.15 -1.10 -15.07
CA ASP A 64 17.78 -0.85 -15.54
C ASP A 64 16.84 -2.03 -15.23
N ASP A 65 17.34 -3.27 -15.25
CA ASP A 65 16.57 -4.47 -14.87
C ASP A 65 16.01 -4.36 -13.44
N TYR A 66 16.77 -3.74 -12.53
CA TYR A 66 16.32 -3.49 -11.17
C TYR A 66 15.22 -2.43 -11.12
N PHE A 67 15.37 -1.34 -11.90
CA PHE A 67 14.35 -0.31 -12.00
C PHE A 67 13.04 -0.83 -12.60
N VAL A 68 13.09 -1.75 -13.57
CA VAL A 68 11.87 -2.37 -14.10
C VAL A 68 11.07 -3.09 -13.00
N CYS A 69 11.74 -3.91 -12.19
CA CYS A 69 11.11 -4.59 -11.05
C CYS A 69 10.59 -3.59 -10.02
N LEU A 70 11.42 -2.62 -9.61
CA LEU A 70 11.07 -1.65 -8.58
C LEU A 70 9.93 -0.72 -9.04
N VAL A 71 9.83 -0.40 -10.33
CA VAL A 71 8.68 0.30 -10.92
C VAL A 71 7.42 -0.57 -10.84
N GLY A 72 7.52 -1.86 -11.14
CA GLY A 72 6.40 -2.81 -10.98
C GLY A 72 5.89 -2.86 -9.55
N ASP A 73 6.79 -2.93 -8.57
CA ASP A 73 6.46 -2.88 -7.15
C ASP A 73 5.77 -1.58 -6.78
N MET A 74 6.33 -0.43 -7.17
CA MET A 74 5.75 0.88 -6.87
C MET A 74 4.36 1.09 -7.49
N VAL A 75 4.18 0.69 -8.75
CA VAL A 75 2.87 0.75 -9.43
C VAL A 75 1.82 -0.10 -8.69
N THR A 76 2.25 -1.23 -8.13
CA THR A 76 1.38 -2.11 -7.34
C THR A 76 1.00 -1.43 -6.02
N GLU A 77 1.96 -0.84 -5.31
CA GLU A 77 1.69 -0.08 -4.06
C GLU A 77 0.72 1.09 -4.29
N GLU A 78 0.86 1.84 -5.39
CA GLU A 78 -0.02 2.96 -5.75
C GLU A 78 -1.46 2.53 -6.08
N ALA A 79 -1.70 1.24 -6.34
CA ALA A 79 -3.03 0.69 -6.57
C ALA A 79 -3.82 0.45 -5.26
N LEU A 80 -3.34 0.96 -4.12
CA LEU A 80 -3.93 0.85 -2.79
C LEU A 80 -5.45 1.07 -2.70
N PRO A 81 -6.08 2.02 -3.43
CA PRO A 81 -7.54 2.15 -3.42
C PRO A 81 -8.28 0.87 -3.83
N THR A 82 -7.69 0.08 -4.74
CA THR A 82 -8.21 -1.23 -5.15
C THR A 82 -8.17 -2.21 -3.99
N TYR A 83 -7.07 -2.27 -3.23
CA TYR A 83 -6.91 -3.23 -2.13
C TYR A 83 -7.83 -2.91 -0.94
N GLN A 84 -7.95 -1.64 -0.58
CA GLN A 84 -8.91 -1.22 0.45
C GLN A 84 -10.35 -1.54 0.02
N THR A 85 -10.70 -1.29 -1.25
CA THR A 85 -12.00 -1.66 -1.81
C THR A 85 -12.22 -3.16 -1.70
N MET A 86 -11.22 -3.98 -2.05
CA MET A 86 -11.32 -5.43 -1.93
C MET A 86 -11.60 -5.87 -0.49
N LEU A 87 -10.90 -5.33 0.50
CA LEU A 87 -11.18 -5.61 1.93
C LEU A 87 -12.61 -5.21 2.31
N ASN A 88 -13.09 -4.06 1.83
CA ASN A 88 -14.45 -3.57 2.04
C ASN A 88 -15.53 -4.32 1.23
N THR A 89 -15.16 -5.28 0.38
CA THR A 89 -16.13 -6.21 -0.24
C THR A 89 -16.24 -7.54 0.50
N LEU A 90 -15.41 -7.79 1.52
CA LEU A 90 -15.44 -9.04 2.29
C LEU A 90 -16.60 -9.03 3.30
N ASP A 91 -17.44 -10.06 3.19
CA ASP A 91 -18.55 -10.28 4.12
C ASP A 91 -18.06 -10.44 5.57
N GLY A 92 -18.75 -9.80 6.50
CA GLY A 92 -18.46 -9.86 7.94
C GLY A 92 -17.37 -8.92 8.45
N VAL A 93 -16.56 -8.32 7.57
CA VAL A 93 -15.43 -7.46 7.99
C VAL A 93 -15.41 -6.06 7.35
N ARG A 94 -16.23 -5.83 6.31
CA ARG A 94 -16.27 -4.56 5.59
C ARG A 94 -16.63 -3.36 6.48
N ASP A 95 -16.11 -2.20 6.11
CA ASP A 95 -16.51 -0.93 6.71
C ASP A 95 -17.81 -0.41 6.06
N GLU A 96 -18.91 -0.45 6.83
CA GLU A 96 -20.25 -0.04 6.34
C GLU A 96 -20.41 1.48 6.19
N THR A 97 -19.58 2.28 6.85
CA THR A 97 -19.79 3.75 6.91
C THR A 97 -18.57 4.55 6.46
N GLY A 98 -17.43 3.89 6.25
CA GLY A 98 -16.13 4.53 6.07
C GLY A 98 -15.49 5.01 7.39
N ALA A 99 -16.20 4.83 8.51
CA ALA A 99 -15.74 5.18 9.85
C ALA A 99 -16.31 4.21 10.91
N SER A 100 -16.67 2.98 10.51
CA SER A 100 -17.26 2.02 11.44
C SER A 100 -16.32 1.74 12.61
N PRO A 101 -16.83 1.64 13.86
CA PRO A 101 -16.02 1.42 15.05
C PRO A 101 -15.65 -0.06 15.26
N THR A 102 -16.04 -0.96 14.35
CA THR A 102 -15.69 -2.39 14.45
C THR A 102 -14.18 -2.57 14.36
N ALA A 103 -13.65 -3.60 15.04
CA ALA A 103 -12.22 -3.88 15.02
C ALA A 103 -11.72 -4.15 13.59
N TRP A 104 -12.54 -4.81 12.76
CA TRP A 104 -12.23 -5.08 11.35
C TRP A 104 -12.13 -3.81 10.49
N ALA A 105 -13.05 -2.86 10.68
CA ALA A 105 -13.02 -1.59 9.96
C ALA A 105 -11.85 -0.70 10.42
N VAL A 106 -11.60 -0.66 11.74
CA VAL A 106 -10.42 0.03 12.31
C VAL A 106 -9.13 -0.54 11.75
N TRP A 107 -8.98 -1.87 11.68
CA TRP A 107 -7.85 -2.52 11.05
C TRP A 107 -7.72 -2.13 9.58
N THR A 108 -8.79 -2.22 8.80
CA THR A 108 -8.78 -1.90 7.37
C THR A 108 -8.27 -0.48 7.12
N ARG A 109 -8.77 0.50 7.87
CA ARG A 109 -8.34 1.91 7.73
C ARG A 109 -6.90 2.11 8.18
N ALA A 110 -6.49 1.53 9.31
CA ALA A 110 -5.14 1.67 9.83
C ALA A 110 -4.10 0.97 8.95
N TRP A 111 -4.37 -0.24 8.48
CA TRP A 111 -3.55 -0.94 7.49
C TRP A 111 -3.42 -0.11 6.21
N THR A 112 -4.53 0.43 5.69
CA THR A 112 -4.48 1.30 4.49
C THR A 112 -3.61 2.53 4.74
N ALA A 113 -3.69 3.16 5.93
CA ALA A 113 -2.84 4.28 6.29
C ALA A 113 -1.36 3.89 6.40
N GLU A 114 -1.06 2.68 6.88
CA GLU A 114 0.30 2.16 6.90
C GLU A 114 0.83 1.91 5.47
N GLU A 115 0.07 1.24 4.60
CA GLU A 115 0.46 0.93 3.21
C GLU A 115 0.62 2.16 2.33
N ASN A 116 -0.15 3.23 2.54
CA ASN A 116 -0.04 4.45 1.75
C ASN A 116 1.39 5.01 1.72
N ARG A 117 2.12 4.86 2.83
CA ARG A 117 3.52 5.33 2.95
C ARG A 117 4.49 4.58 2.03
N HIS A 118 4.17 3.34 1.64
CA HIS A 118 5.02 2.53 0.75
C HIS A 118 5.05 3.14 -0.65
N GLY A 119 3.88 3.35 -1.26
CA GLY A 119 3.75 4.04 -2.55
C GLY A 119 4.36 5.45 -2.50
N ASP A 120 4.05 6.22 -1.45
CA ASP A 120 4.57 7.57 -1.26
C ASP A 120 6.11 7.67 -1.26
N LEU A 121 6.79 6.73 -0.60
CA LEU A 121 8.25 6.67 -0.53
C LEU A 121 8.84 6.27 -1.88
N LEU A 122 8.33 5.19 -2.47
CA LEU A 122 8.84 4.66 -3.74
C LEU A 122 8.62 5.65 -4.89
N ASN A 123 7.45 6.29 -4.96
CA ASN A 123 7.14 7.29 -5.98
C ASN A 123 8.14 8.47 -5.94
N LYS A 124 8.35 9.05 -4.76
CA LYS A 124 9.29 10.18 -4.59
C LYS A 124 10.73 9.74 -4.87
N TYR A 125 11.13 8.55 -4.45
CA TYR A 125 12.45 7.99 -4.80
C TYR A 125 12.63 7.88 -6.32
N MET A 126 11.65 7.30 -7.02
CA MET A 126 11.67 7.16 -8.48
C MET A 126 11.73 8.51 -9.19
N TYR A 127 10.89 9.45 -8.77
CA TYR A 127 10.88 10.81 -9.28
C TYR A 127 12.24 11.50 -9.13
N LEU A 128 12.84 11.43 -7.93
CA LEU A 128 14.13 12.05 -7.66
C LEU A 128 15.29 11.35 -8.37
N SER A 129 15.23 10.02 -8.56
CA SER A 129 16.27 9.24 -9.22
C SER A 129 16.56 9.74 -10.65
N GLY A 130 15.52 10.21 -11.35
CA GLY A 130 15.62 10.57 -12.78
C GLY A 130 16.00 9.40 -13.70
N ARG A 131 15.82 8.16 -13.25
CA ARG A 131 16.15 6.94 -14.01
C ARG A 131 14.98 6.38 -14.80
N VAL A 132 13.75 6.87 -14.56
CA VAL A 132 12.51 6.32 -15.12
C VAL A 132 11.62 7.39 -15.74
N ASP A 133 10.74 7.00 -16.66
CA ASP A 133 9.72 7.87 -17.24
C ASP A 133 8.47 7.91 -16.35
N MET A 134 8.43 8.88 -15.43
CA MET A 134 7.32 9.05 -14.50
C MET A 134 5.97 9.23 -15.22
N ARG A 135 5.95 9.84 -16.42
CA ARG A 135 4.69 10.04 -17.15
C ARG A 135 4.08 8.71 -17.61
N GLN A 136 4.90 7.74 -18.01
CA GLN A 136 4.37 6.41 -18.36
C GLN A 136 3.95 5.63 -17.13
N ILE A 137 4.68 5.76 -16.03
CA ILE A 137 4.36 5.14 -14.74
C ILE A 137 3.01 5.65 -14.22
N GLU A 138 2.81 6.97 -14.18
CA GLU A 138 1.56 7.60 -13.75
C GLU A 138 0.36 7.16 -14.61
N LYS A 139 0.53 7.10 -15.93
CA LYS A 139 -0.49 6.53 -16.83
C LYS A 139 -0.79 5.07 -16.50
N THR A 140 0.24 4.29 -16.19
CA THR A 140 0.10 2.86 -15.87
C THR A 140 -0.65 2.67 -14.57
N ILE A 141 -0.36 3.47 -13.54
CA ILE A 141 -1.13 3.52 -12.29
C ILE A 141 -2.59 3.87 -12.57
N GLN A 142 -2.84 4.89 -13.38
CA GLN A 142 -4.20 5.31 -13.75
C GLN A 142 -4.97 4.17 -14.46
N TYR A 143 -4.33 3.47 -15.40
CA TYR A 143 -4.92 2.30 -16.05
C TYR A 143 -5.19 1.16 -15.06
N LEU A 144 -4.24 0.86 -14.18
CA LEU A 144 -4.36 -0.22 -13.20
C LEU A 144 -5.51 0.03 -12.24
N ILE A 145 -5.59 1.22 -11.63
CA ILE A 145 -6.69 1.60 -10.72
C ILE A 145 -8.03 1.58 -11.47
N GLY A 146 -8.08 2.13 -12.70
CA GLY A 146 -9.30 2.12 -13.51
C GLY A 146 -9.75 0.72 -13.93
N SER A 147 -8.81 -0.23 -14.05
CA SER A 147 -9.11 -1.63 -14.37
C SER A 147 -9.54 -2.43 -13.14
N GLY A 148 -9.03 -2.07 -11.96
CA GLY A 148 -9.20 -2.83 -10.74
C GLY A 148 -8.57 -4.23 -10.82
N MET A 149 -8.92 -5.10 -9.88
CA MET A 149 -8.40 -6.46 -9.80
C MET A 149 -9.47 -7.47 -9.37
N VAL A 150 -9.46 -8.66 -9.97
CA VAL A 150 -10.31 -9.79 -9.54
C VAL A 150 -9.47 -10.82 -8.78
N ARG A 151 -9.87 -11.08 -7.53
CA ARG A 151 -9.12 -11.91 -6.55
C ARG A 151 -8.80 -13.33 -7.01
N THR A 152 -9.55 -13.90 -7.95
CA THR A 152 -9.33 -15.26 -8.47
C THR A 152 -7.93 -15.44 -9.06
N ILE A 153 -7.27 -14.37 -9.52
CA ILE A 153 -5.93 -14.42 -10.11
C ILE A 153 -4.82 -14.46 -9.05
N ILE A 154 -5.03 -13.91 -7.84
CA ILE A 154 -4.00 -13.89 -6.77
C ILE A 154 -3.72 -15.29 -6.23
N TYR A 155 -4.72 -16.18 -6.21
CA TYR A 155 -4.52 -17.57 -5.79
C TYR A 155 -3.60 -18.38 -6.73
N LEU A 156 -3.45 -17.97 -7.99
CA LEU A 156 -2.57 -18.65 -8.96
C LEU A 156 -1.09 -18.27 -8.81
N LEU A 157 -0.77 -17.11 -8.23
CA LEU A 157 0.61 -16.67 -8.02
C LEU A 157 1.23 -17.20 -6.71
N ARG A 158 0.45 -17.89 -5.86
CA ARG A 158 0.93 -18.43 -4.57
C ARG A 158 1.41 -19.90 -4.60
N PHE A 159 1.54 -20.51 -5.78
CA PHE A 159 2.03 -21.90 -5.96
C PHE A 159 3.17 -22.04 -6.97
N SER A 160 3.90 -20.96 -7.29
CA SER A 160 5.07 -21.06 -8.17
C SER A 160 6.17 -20.07 -7.79
N VAL A 161 6.69 -20.20 -6.56
CA VAL A 161 8.12 -20.04 -6.22
C VAL A 161 8.42 -20.98 -5.06
#